data_AF-A0A2M7T7M0-F1
#
_entry.id   AF-A0A2M7T7M0-F1
#
_cell.length_a   1.000
_cell.length_b   1.000
_cell.length_c   1.000
_cell.angle_alpha   90.00
_cell.angle_beta   90.00
_cell.angle_gamma   90.00
#
_symmetry.space_group_name_H-M   'P 1'
#
loop_
_entity.id
_entity.type
_entity.pdbx_description
1 polymer ?
#
loop_
_entity_poly.entity_id
_entity_poly.type
_entity_poly.pdbx_seq_one_letter_code
_entity_poly.pdbx_strand_id
1 'polypeptide(L)'
;MQRIVLKLVVIVASLVLLSPSSAYAKLALYSPADMITKSQLIVIAKATQRSEQGQRVTGKFAIQKVLIGDYESKTILVEHRRGECDATPDIPDVGTEVFMLLSKDYEGNYCCINPNSMGIIKNGRVACIYQGVNVDRQPYVHVYNCFIEGIARIESESARKQADITGASTSKDDLAKSPNGSKLIYTEVLIPAALLILFLYLRREHSETDQ
;
A
#
# COMPACT_ATOMS: atom_id res chain seq x y z
N MET A 1 -41.84 -9.40 -53.33
CA MET A 1 -40.54 -9.83 -52.76
C MET A 1 -39.89 -8.75 -51.88
N GLN A 2 -39.71 -7.50 -52.35
CA GLN A 2 -39.07 -6.40 -51.59
C GLN A 2 -39.65 -6.12 -50.19
N ARG A 3 -40.97 -6.15 -50.01
CA ARG A 3 -41.61 -5.86 -48.71
C ARG A 3 -41.32 -6.90 -47.62
N ILE A 4 -41.00 -8.14 -48.00
CA ILE A 4 -40.68 -9.22 -47.05
C ILE A 4 -39.24 -9.06 -46.57
N VAL A 5 -38.33 -8.74 -47.49
CA VAL A 5 -36.92 -8.49 -47.19
C VAL A 5 -36.77 -7.32 -46.22
N LEU A 6 -37.50 -6.21 -46.44
CA LEU A 6 -37.46 -5.05 -45.55
C LEU A 6 -37.90 -5.38 -44.12
N LYS A 7 -38.96 -6.17 -43.95
CA LYS A 7 -39.45 -6.60 -42.63
C LYS A 7 -38.44 -7.48 -41.90
N LEU A 8 -37.78 -8.37 -42.64
CA LEU A 8 -36.72 -9.24 -42.12
C LEU A 8 -35.52 -8.42 -41.62
N VAL A 9 -35.10 -7.40 -42.39
CA VAL A 9 -34.01 -6.50 -41.99
C VAL A 9 -34.37 -5.74 -40.71
N VAL A 10 -35.60 -5.23 -40.59
CA VAL A 10 -36.05 -4.51 -39.38
C VAL A 10 -36.08 -5.44 -38.18
N ILE A 11 -36.57 -6.68 -38.32
CA ILE A 11 -36.63 -7.66 -37.22
C ILE A 11 -35.23 -8.05 -36.76
N VAL A 12 -34.31 -8.32 -37.69
CA VAL A 12 -32.92 -8.67 -37.37
C VAL A 12 -32.20 -7.49 -36.71
N ALA A 13 -32.36 -6.27 -37.23
CA ALA A 13 -31.80 -5.07 -36.60
C ALA A 13 -32.35 -4.83 -35.19
N SER A 14 -33.64 -5.09 -34.98
CA SER A 14 -34.29 -4.98 -33.66
C SER A 14 -33.75 -6.02 -32.68
N LEU A 15 -33.53 -7.26 -33.13
CA LEU A 15 -32.95 -8.31 -32.28
C LEU A 15 -31.50 -8.00 -31.87
N VAL A 16 -30.69 -7.45 -32.77
CA VAL A 16 -29.31 -7.06 -32.46
C VAL A 16 -29.26 -5.92 -31.45
N LEU A 17 -30.19 -4.96 -31.52
CA LEU A 17 -30.31 -3.86 -30.55
C LEU A 17 -30.89 -4.29 -29.20
N LEU A 18 -31.63 -5.41 -29.14
CA LEU A 18 -32.17 -6.01 -27.93
C LEU A 18 -31.18 -6.97 -27.23
N SER A 19 -30.01 -7.21 -27.84
CA SER A 19 -28.95 -7.98 -27.19
C SER A 19 -28.55 -7.26 -25.89
N PRO A 20 -28.69 -7.88 -24.71
CA PRO A 20 -28.22 -7.25 -23.49
C PRO A 20 -26.72 -7.03 -23.63
N SER A 21 -26.29 -5.77 -23.72
CA SER A 21 -24.89 -5.42 -23.52
C SER A 21 -24.59 -5.77 -22.07
N SER A 22 -24.05 -6.96 -21.85
CA SER A 22 -23.56 -7.34 -20.53
C SER A 22 -22.50 -6.32 -20.13
N ALA A 23 -22.89 -5.38 -19.28
CA ALA A 23 -21.99 -4.41 -18.69
C ALA A 23 -21.03 -5.20 -17.79
N TYR A 24 -19.83 -5.47 -18.30
CA TYR A 24 -18.78 -6.09 -17.52
C TYR A 24 -18.30 -5.07 -16.48
N ALA A 25 -18.83 -5.17 -15.26
CA ALA A 25 -18.29 -4.46 -14.12
C ALA A 25 -16.98 -5.18 -13.71
N LYS A 26 -15.83 -4.64 -14.15
CA LYS A 26 -14.55 -5.09 -13.63
C LYS A 26 -14.39 -4.52 -12.22
N LEU A 27 -14.38 -5.39 -11.20
CA LEU A 27 -13.95 -4.99 -9.86
C LEU A 27 -12.48 -4.57 -9.96
N ALA A 28 -12.23 -3.27 -9.94
CA ALA A 28 -10.88 -2.72 -10.07
C ALA A 28 -10.14 -2.90 -8.73
N LEU A 29 -9.52 -4.06 -8.53
CA LEU A 29 -8.48 -4.19 -7.51
C LEU A 29 -7.24 -3.43 -7.98
N TYR A 30 -6.62 -2.67 -7.09
CA TYR A 30 -5.35 -2.01 -7.39
C TYR A 30 -4.24 -3.04 -7.54
N SER A 31 -3.32 -2.79 -8.47
CA SER A 31 -2.08 -3.57 -8.58
C SER A 31 -1.25 -3.44 -7.29
N PRO A 32 -0.35 -4.39 -6.97
CA PRO A 32 0.51 -4.27 -5.79
C PRO A 32 1.31 -2.97 -5.74
N ALA A 33 1.80 -2.50 -6.89
CA ALA A 33 2.53 -1.24 -7.00
C ALA A 33 1.61 -0.04 -6.73
N ASP A 34 0.40 -0.04 -7.31
CA ASP A 34 -0.58 1.03 -7.07
C ASP A 34 -1.03 1.11 -5.62
N MET A 35 -1.08 -0.03 -4.92
CA MET A 35 -1.39 -0.07 -3.49
C MET A 35 -0.35 0.72 -2.68
N ILE A 36 0.94 0.54 -2.98
CA ILE A 36 2.02 1.27 -2.32
C ILE A 36 1.93 2.77 -2.66
N THR A 37 1.81 3.11 -3.95
CA THR A 37 1.87 4.52 -4.39
C THR A 37 0.67 5.34 -3.93
N LYS A 38 -0.49 4.72 -3.74
CA LYS A 38 -1.71 5.38 -3.24
C LYS A 38 -1.81 5.40 -1.72
N SER A 39 -0.95 4.68 -1.01
CA SER A 39 -0.92 4.70 0.44
C SER A 39 -0.30 5.99 0.94
N GLN A 40 -1.00 6.67 1.83
CA GLN A 40 -0.53 7.89 2.50
C GLN A 40 0.25 7.57 3.77
N LEU A 41 0.03 6.38 4.34
CA LEU A 41 0.74 5.87 5.51
C LEU A 41 1.03 4.39 5.30
N ILE A 42 2.30 4.00 5.44
CA ILE A 42 2.73 2.60 5.40
C ILE A 42 3.46 2.29 6.68
N VAL A 43 3.02 1.27 7.41
CA VAL A 43 3.57 0.92 8.72
C VAL A 43 3.82 -0.57 8.87
N ILE A 44 4.78 -0.89 9.73
CA ILE A 44 4.91 -2.18 10.38
C ILE A 44 4.38 -2.03 11.80
N ALA A 45 3.42 -2.86 12.17
CA ALA A 45 2.78 -2.79 13.47
C ALA A 45 2.44 -4.18 14.01
N LYS A 46 2.22 -4.27 15.32
CA LYS A 46 1.83 -5.51 15.99
C LYS A 46 0.43 -5.38 16.58
N ALA A 47 -0.44 -6.32 16.29
CA ALA A 47 -1.76 -6.40 16.91
C ALA A 47 -1.63 -6.55 18.44
N THR A 48 -2.26 -5.66 19.20
CA THR A 48 -2.20 -5.65 20.67
C THR A 48 -3.54 -5.89 21.33
N GLN A 49 -4.63 -5.49 20.68
CA GLN A 49 -5.99 -5.73 21.17
C GLN A 49 -6.90 -6.00 19.97
N ARG A 50 -7.91 -6.86 20.20
CA ARG A 50 -8.99 -7.17 19.26
C ARG A 50 -10.28 -7.21 20.07
N SER A 51 -11.27 -6.43 19.64
CA SER A 51 -12.58 -6.33 20.27
C SER A 51 -13.66 -6.57 19.23
N GLU A 52 -14.60 -7.45 19.53
CA GLU A 52 -15.78 -7.67 18.69
C GLU A 52 -17.01 -7.18 19.44
N GLN A 53 -17.77 -6.25 18.85
CA GLN A 53 -19.02 -5.74 19.39
C GLN A 53 -20.09 -5.76 18.30
N GLY A 54 -20.96 -6.77 18.33
CA GLY A 54 -21.96 -6.98 17.29
C GLY A 54 -21.31 -7.22 15.93
N GLN A 55 -21.52 -6.31 14.99
CA GLN A 55 -20.92 -6.37 13.64
C GLN A 55 -19.58 -5.63 13.54
N ARG A 56 -19.15 -4.90 14.57
CA ARG A 56 -17.89 -4.15 14.54
C ARG A 56 -16.76 -4.96 15.15
N VAL A 57 -15.65 -5.03 14.43
CA VAL A 57 -14.39 -5.60 14.90
C VAL A 57 -13.37 -4.46 14.92
N THR A 58 -12.85 -4.16 16.10
CA THR A 58 -11.82 -3.12 16.28
C THR A 58 -10.50 -3.77 16.68
N GLY A 59 -9.45 -3.44 15.95
CA GLY A 59 -8.07 -3.80 16.25
C GLY A 59 -7.26 -2.60 16.71
N LYS A 60 -6.46 -2.78 17.77
CA LYS A 60 -5.43 -1.83 18.17
C LYS A 60 -4.06 -2.39 17.84
N PHE A 61 -3.26 -1.62 17.12
CA PHE A 61 -1.92 -2.02 16.70
C PHE A 61 -0.88 -1.07 17.28
N ALA A 62 0.18 -1.64 17.86
CA ALA A 62 1.36 -0.88 18.26
C ALA A 62 2.28 -0.72 17.06
N ILE A 63 2.58 0.51 16.67
CA ILE A 63 3.44 0.81 15.53
C ILE A 63 4.89 0.54 15.95
N GLN A 64 5.53 -0.36 15.23
CA GLN A 64 6.95 -0.67 15.41
C GLN A 64 7.80 0.20 14.49
N LYS A 65 7.31 0.46 13.29
CA LYS A 65 8.01 1.28 12.30
C LYS A 65 7.04 1.97 11.36
N VAL A 66 7.31 3.24 11.06
CA VAL A 66 6.66 3.98 9.97
C VAL A 66 7.61 3.94 8.76
N LEU A 67 7.13 3.45 7.63
CA LEU A 67 7.90 3.33 6.38
C LEU A 67 7.63 4.50 5.44
N ILE A 68 6.40 4.99 5.39
CA ILE A 68 5.96 6.15 4.61
C ILE A 68 4.92 6.93 5.42
N GLY A 69 4.96 8.26 5.30
CA GLY A 69 4.01 9.18 5.93
C GLY A 69 4.46 9.68 7.29
N ASP A 70 3.87 10.78 7.73
CA ASP A 70 4.14 11.38 9.04
C ASP A 70 3.06 10.95 10.03
N TYR A 71 3.41 10.03 10.94
CA TYR A 71 2.51 9.53 11.97
C TYR A 71 3.21 9.47 13.33
N GLU A 72 2.79 10.34 14.25
CA GLU A 72 3.48 10.52 15.54
C GLU A 72 2.96 9.61 16.65
N SER A 73 1.72 9.10 16.52
CA SER A 73 1.15 8.21 17.52
C SER A 73 1.85 6.85 17.51
N LYS A 74 2.03 6.27 18.70
CA LYS A 74 2.62 4.92 18.87
C LYS A 74 1.64 3.81 18.55
N THR A 75 0.36 4.12 18.39
CA THR A 75 -0.69 3.13 18.14
C THR A 75 -1.65 3.61 17.09
N ILE A 76 -2.19 2.66 16.33
CA ILE A 76 -3.26 2.90 15.37
C ILE A 76 -4.46 1.99 15.67
N LEU A 77 -5.65 2.53 15.49
CA LEU A 77 -6.91 1.79 15.58
C LEU A 77 -7.40 1.53 14.17
N VAL A 78 -7.78 0.28 13.91
CA VAL A 78 -8.40 -0.14 12.66
C VAL A 78 -9.74 -0.74 13.01
N GLU A 79 -10.81 -0.24 12.39
CA GLU A 79 -12.15 -0.77 12.54
C GLU A 79 -12.57 -1.45 11.24
N HIS A 80 -13.19 -2.62 11.38
CA HIS A 80 -13.85 -3.34 10.29
C HIS A 80 -15.30 -3.60 10.71
N ARG A 81 -16.24 -3.36 9.79
CA ARG A 81 -17.67 -3.63 10.02
C ARG A 81 -18.14 -4.78 9.14
N ARG A 82 -18.47 -5.91 9.77
CA ARG A 82 -18.99 -7.11 9.10
C ARG A 82 -20.35 -6.81 8.46
N GLY A 83 -20.49 -7.11 7.18
CA GLY A 83 -21.76 -7.05 6.45
C GLY A 83 -21.99 -5.79 5.61
N GLU A 84 -21.08 -4.81 5.67
CA GLU A 84 -20.96 -3.82 4.59
C GLU A 84 -20.21 -4.48 3.42
N CYS A 85 -20.54 -4.09 2.17
CA CYS A 85 -19.93 -4.62 0.94
C CYS A 85 -18.42 -4.30 0.80
N ASP A 86 -17.74 -4.02 1.91
CA ASP A 86 -16.42 -3.46 1.93
C ASP A 86 -15.36 -4.55 1.94
N ALA A 87 -14.53 -4.40 0.92
CA ALA A 87 -13.30 -5.11 0.69
C ALA A 87 -12.24 -4.60 1.70
N THR A 88 -12.51 -4.69 3.00
CA THR A 88 -11.51 -4.45 4.05
C THR A 88 -11.10 -5.77 4.70
N PRO A 89 -9.79 -6.02 4.92
CA PRO A 89 -9.35 -7.22 5.60
C PRO A 89 -9.85 -7.21 7.06
N ASP A 90 -10.25 -8.37 7.60
CA ASP A 90 -10.58 -8.49 9.02
C ASP A 90 -9.35 -8.16 9.90
N ILE A 91 -9.54 -8.11 11.21
CA ILE A 91 -8.48 -7.82 12.17
C ILE A 91 -7.76 -9.12 12.59
N PRO A 92 -6.43 -9.22 12.42
CA PRO A 92 -5.62 -10.36 12.88
C PRO A 92 -5.64 -10.57 14.39
N ASP A 93 -5.26 -11.77 14.81
CA ASP A 93 -5.12 -12.13 16.22
C ASP A 93 -4.04 -11.30 16.93
N VAL A 94 -4.26 -11.06 18.22
CA VAL A 94 -3.31 -10.35 19.09
C VAL A 94 -1.95 -11.05 19.06
N GLY A 95 -0.89 -10.25 18.92
CA GLY A 95 0.48 -10.71 18.78
C GLY A 95 0.96 -10.82 17.33
N THR A 96 0.06 -10.77 16.34
CA THR A 96 0.43 -10.83 14.92
C THR A 96 1.12 -9.54 14.49
N GLU A 97 2.28 -9.66 13.85
CA GLU A 97 2.98 -8.56 13.21
C GLU A 97 2.48 -8.40 11.77
N VAL A 98 2.23 -7.16 11.36
CA VAL A 98 1.61 -6.82 10.10
C VAL A 98 2.32 -5.67 9.39
N PHE A 99 2.38 -5.77 8.07
CA PHE A 99 2.59 -4.68 7.14
C PHE A 99 1.23 -4.11 6.76
N MET A 100 1.01 -2.81 6.91
CA MET A 100 -0.26 -2.15 6.61
C MET A 100 -0.08 -0.97 5.66
N LEU A 101 -0.95 -0.93 4.66
CA LEU A 101 -1.09 0.10 3.63
C LEU A 101 -2.38 0.89 3.88
N LEU A 102 -2.24 2.16 4.25
CA LEU A 102 -3.34 2.99 4.71
C LEU A 102 -3.44 4.29 3.90
N SER A 103 -4.67 4.73 3.65
CA SER A 103 -4.98 6.05 3.12
C SER A 103 -5.96 6.76 4.04
N LYS A 104 -6.00 8.09 4.01
CA LYS A 104 -7.04 8.84 4.69
C LYS A 104 -8.34 8.77 3.88
N ASP A 105 -9.45 8.60 4.59
CA ASP A 105 -10.79 8.86 4.06
C ASP A 105 -11.08 10.37 4.00
N TYR A 106 -12.32 10.71 3.63
CA TYR A 106 -12.78 12.10 3.53
C TYR A 106 -12.85 12.82 4.88
N GLU A 107 -12.87 12.08 5.99
CA GLU A 107 -12.86 12.61 7.37
C GLU A 107 -11.44 12.73 7.91
N GLY A 108 -10.44 12.28 7.15
CA GLY A 108 -9.03 12.29 7.55
C GLY A 108 -8.61 11.06 8.38
N ASN A 109 -9.49 10.08 8.56
CA ASN A 109 -9.18 8.84 9.28
C ASN A 109 -8.45 7.86 8.36
N TYR A 110 -7.47 7.14 8.91
CA TYR A 110 -6.75 6.13 8.15
C TYR A 110 -7.59 4.86 7.99
N CYS A 111 -7.73 4.39 6.74
CA CYS A 111 -8.45 3.18 6.39
C CYS A 111 -7.63 2.30 5.42
N CYS A 112 -7.93 0.99 5.44
CA CYS A 112 -7.43 0.07 4.43
C CYS A 112 -8.26 0.26 3.15
N ILE A 113 -7.59 0.55 2.03
CA ILE A 113 -8.25 0.86 0.75
C ILE A 113 -8.73 -0.41 0.05
N ASN A 114 -8.13 -1.56 0.36
CA ASN A 114 -8.34 -2.81 -0.35
C ASN A 114 -8.10 -4.02 0.58
N PRO A 115 -8.63 -5.22 0.28
CA PRO A 115 -8.38 -6.42 1.07
C PRO A 115 -6.92 -6.81 1.12
N ASN A 116 -6.16 -6.40 0.09
CA ASN A 116 -4.73 -6.70 0.00
C ASN A 116 -3.86 -5.66 0.73
N SER A 117 -4.45 -4.70 1.46
CA SER A 117 -3.73 -3.67 2.23
C SER A 117 -2.94 -4.21 3.42
N MET A 118 -3.19 -5.45 3.87
CA MET A 118 -2.56 -6.00 5.06
C MET A 118 -1.79 -7.28 4.73
N GLY A 119 -0.51 -7.32 5.09
CA GLY A 119 0.34 -8.51 5.00
C GLY A 119 0.81 -8.97 6.37
N ILE A 120 0.85 -10.28 6.63
CA ILE A 120 1.45 -10.83 7.86
C ILE A 120 2.96 -10.81 7.71
N ILE A 121 3.67 -10.26 8.70
CA ILE A 121 5.12 -10.31 8.77
C ILE A 121 5.57 -11.53 9.56
N LYS A 122 6.53 -12.28 9.01
CA LYS A 122 7.30 -13.30 9.72
C LYS A 122 8.76 -13.16 9.35
N ASN A 123 9.65 -13.18 10.35
CA ASN A 123 11.09 -13.05 10.15
C ASN A 123 11.48 -11.79 9.35
N GLY A 124 10.80 -10.67 9.60
CA GLY A 124 11.07 -9.38 8.94
C GLY A 124 10.58 -9.28 7.49
N ARG A 125 9.83 -10.27 6.98
CA ARG A 125 9.29 -10.30 5.62
C ARG A 125 7.79 -10.51 5.63
N VAL A 126 7.09 -9.95 4.64
CA VAL A 126 5.70 -10.30 4.35
C VAL A 126 5.67 -11.77 3.93
N ALA A 127 5.00 -12.60 4.72
CA ALA A 127 4.85 -14.03 4.47
C ALA A 127 3.61 -14.34 3.61
N CYS A 128 2.53 -13.60 3.84
CA CYS A 128 1.29 -13.71 3.08
C CYS A 128 0.43 -12.46 3.24
N ILE A 129 -0.53 -12.28 2.33
CA ILE A 129 -1.58 -11.25 2.46
C ILE A 129 -2.67 -11.77 3.40
N TYR A 130 -3.01 -10.97 4.41
CA TYR A 130 -4.03 -11.31 5.41
C TYR A 130 -5.41 -11.14 4.80
N GLN A 131 -6.16 -12.24 4.66
CA GLN A 131 -7.53 -12.29 4.15
C GLN A 131 -7.79 -11.52 2.83
N GLY A 132 -6.79 -11.44 1.95
CA GLY A 132 -6.92 -10.77 0.65
C GLY A 132 -7.92 -11.44 -0.32
N VAL A 133 -8.39 -10.71 -1.33
CA VAL A 133 -9.22 -11.27 -2.43
C VAL A 133 -8.45 -11.42 -3.73
N ASN A 134 -8.95 -12.33 -4.58
CA ASN A 134 -8.40 -12.76 -5.88
C ASN A 134 -7.10 -13.58 -5.83
N VAL A 135 -6.90 -14.33 -6.92
CA VAL A 135 -6.42 -15.73 -6.93
C VAL A 135 -4.89 -15.89 -7.02
N ASP A 136 -4.12 -14.80 -7.08
CA ASP A 136 -2.66 -14.88 -6.93
C ASP A 136 -2.13 -13.78 -6.01
N ARG A 137 -1.79 -14.19 -4.77
CA ARG A 137 -1.28 -13.31 -3.73
C ARG A 137 0.25 -13.19 -3.77
N GLN A 138 0.94 -14.02 -4.55
CA GLN A 138 2.40 -14.01 -4.62
C GLN A 138 2.97 -12.69 -5.18
N PRO A 139 2.39 -12.07 -6.22
CA PRO A 139 2.86 -10.77 -6.71
C PRO A 139 2.81 -9.68 -5.63
N TYR A 140 1.76 -9.68 -4.79
CA TYR A 140 1.64 -8.73 -3.69
C TYR A 140 2.72 -8.94 -2.63
N VAL A 141 2.89 -10.19 -2.20
CA VAL A 141 3.93 -10.56 -1.22
C VAL A 141 5.31 -10.18 -1.74
N HIS A 142 5.60 -10.47 -3.00
CA HIS A 142 6.88 -10.14 -3.63
C HIS A 142 7.13 -8.62 -3.65
N VAL A 143 6.20 -7.85 -4.20
CA VAL A 143 6.33 -6.39 -4.31
C VAL A 143 6.45 -5.72 -2.94
N TYR A 144 5.70 -6.18 -1.93
CA TYR A 144 5.79 -5.62 -0.58
C TYR A 144 7.12 -5.95 0.10
N ASN A 145 7.65 -7.16 -0.10
CA ASN A 145 9.00 -7.49 0.38
C ASN A 145 10.08 -6.66 -0.30
N CYS A 146 10.03 -6.51 -1.63
CA CYS A 146 10.98 -5.64 -2.35
C CYS A 146 10.93 -4.20 -1.84
N PHE A 147 9.72 -3.69 -1.55
CA PHE A 147 9.56 -2.37 -0.96
C PHE A 147 10.21 -2.27 0.44
N ILE A 148 9.94 -3.21 1.35
CA ILE A 148 10.52 -3.22 2.70
C ILE A 148 12.05 -3.31 2.63
N GLU A 149 12.58 -4.20 1.80
CA GLU A 149 14.03 -4.37 1.60
C GLU A 149 14.67 -3.12 1.00
N GLY A 150 14.00 -2.46 0.05
CA GLY A 150 14.44 -1.19 -0.52
C GLY A 150 14.56 -0.07 0.52
N ILE A 151 13.58 0.08 1.40
CA ILE A 151 13.62 1.07 2.49
C ILE A 151 14.75 0.74 3.47
N ALA A 152 14.90 -0.51 3.89
CA ALA A 152 15.97 -0.92 4.80
C ALA A 152 17.37 -0.64 4.23
N ARG A 153 17.55 -0.84 2.93
CA ARG A 153 18.79 -0.51 2.23
C ARG A 153 19.07 1.00 2.27
N ILE A 154 18.08 1.83 1.92
CA ILE A 154 18.22 3.30 1.93
C ILE A 154 18.60 3.81 3.32
N GLU A 155 17.94 3.32 4.37
CA GLU A 155 18.27 3.67 5.75
C GLU A 155 19.71 3.28 6.11
N SER A 156 20.16 2.08 5.73
CA SER A 156 21.52 1.62 6.01
C SER A 156 22.60 2.44 5.30
N GLU A 157 22.36 2.83 4.05
CA GLU A 157 23.27 3.66 3.27
C GLU A 157 23.30 5.10 3.82
N SER A 158 22.17 5.60 4.30
CA SER A 158 22.07 6.94 4.91
C SER A 158 22.82 7.01 6.24
N ALA A 159 22.68 5.97 7.09
CA ALA A 159 23.43 5.86 8.34
C ALA A 159 24.95 5.80 8.12
N ARG A 160 25.40 5.08 7.08
CA ARG A 160 26.83 5.01 6.72
C ARG A 160 27.38 6.37 6.29
N LYS A 161 26.68 7.10 5.41
CA LYS A 161 27.10 8.45 4.99
C LYS A 161 27.17 9.42 6.18
N GLN A 162 26.22 9.32 7.13
CA GLN A 162 26.24 10.13 8.35
C GLN A 162 27.45 9.80 9.24
N ALA A 163 27.81 8.52 9.35
CA ALA A 163 28.97 8.05 10.09
C ALA A 163 30.29 8.50 9.42
N ASP A 164 30.37 8.53 8.08
CA ASP A 164 31.56 9.00 7.37
C ASP A 164 31.75 10.52 7.53
N ILE A 165 30.65 11.31 7.53
CA ILE A 165 30.69 12.76 7.76
C ILE A 165 31.11 13.08 9.21
N THR A 166 30.62 12.32 10.19
CA THR A 166 30.97 12.51 11.61
C THR A 166 32.33 11.92 11.99
N GLY A 167 32.80 10.88 11.27
CA GLY A 167 34.12 10.28 11.42
C GLY A 167 35.25 11.08 10.78
N ALA A 168 34.95 11.98 9.83
CA ALA A 168 35.93 12.85 9.20
C ALA A 168 36.26 14.13 10.01
N SER A 169 35.57 14.42 11.12
CA SER A 169 35.87 15.58 11.98
C SER A 169 36.27 15.16 13.41
N THR A 170 37.44 14.53 13.54
CA THR A 170 38.22 14.55 14.78
C THR A 170 39.62 15.08 14.51
N SER A 171 39.69 16.33 14.07
CA SER A 171 40.83 17.21 14.31
C SER A 171 40.32 18.36 15.17
N LYS A 172 41.04 18.62 16.26
CA LYS A 172 40.69 19.53 17.37
C LYS A 172 40.42 20.97 16.94
N ASP A 173 39.65 21.62 17.81
CA ASP A 173 39.49 23.06 18.04
C ASP A 173 38.67 23.85 16.99
N ASP A 174 37.39 24.10 17.29
CA ASP A 174 36.97 25.38 17.83
C ASP A 174 35.48 25.42 18.22
N LEU A 175 35.23 26.10 19.33
CA LEU A 175 33.95 26.31 20.00
C LEU A 175 33.23 27.54 19.39
N ALA A 176 31.98 27.43 18.94
CA ALA A 176 30.89 28.38 19.26
C ALA A 176 29.60 28.18 18.44
N LYS A 177 28.51 28.02 19.20
CA LYS A 177 27.14 28.55 19.01
C LYS A 177 26.32 28.28 17.73
N SER A 178 25.08 27.86 18.05
CA SER A 178 23.78 28.22 17.42
C SER A 178 23.14 27.16 16.49
N PRO A 179 21.79 27.17 16.36
CA PRO A 179 20.93 26.13 16.93
C PRO A 179 20.06 25.42 15.88
N ASN A 180 19.34 24.38 16.30
CA ASN A 180 18.10 23.85 15.70
C ASN A 180 17.89 24.06 14.19
N GLY A 181 18.29 23.09 13.36
CA GLY A 181 18.02 23.16 11.92
C GLY A 181 17.96 21.85 11.14
N SER A 182 18.01 20.67 11.78
CA SER A 182 18.25 19.40 11.06
C SER A 182 17.04 18.47 10.92
N LYS A 183 15.82 18.94 11.19
CA LYS A 183 14.60 18.09 11.07
C LYS A 183 13.78 18.24 9.79
N LEU A 184 14.07 19.18 8.89
CA LEU A 184 13.15 19.49 7.77
C LEU A 184 13.62 19.11 6.35
N ILE A 185 14.83 18.59 6.16
CA ILE A 185 15.36 18.35 4.79
C ILE A 185 15.25 16.86 4.37
N TYR A 186 15.02 15.95 5.32
CA TYR A 186 15.10 14.51 5.05
C TYR A 186 13.83 13.90 4.45
N THR A 187 12.66 14.48 4.65
CA THR A 187 11.38 13.92 4.18
C THR A 187 11.04 14.34 2.73
N GLU A 188 11.39 15.56 2.31
CA GLU A 188 10.92 16.08 1.01
C GLU A 188 11.74 15.63 -0.20
N VAL A 189 12.99 15.16 -0.03
CA VAL A 189 13.86 14.77 -1.17
C VAL A 189 14.07 13.26 -1.30
N LEU A 190 14.09 12.52 -0.19
CA LEU A 190 14.35 11.07 -0.21
C LEU A 190 13.15 10.25 -0.67
N ILE A 191 11.93 10.65 -0.32
CA ILE A 191 10.71 9.92 -0.70
C ILE A 191 10.47 10.00 -2.22
N PRO A 192 10.59 11.17 -2.89
CA PRO A 192 10.50 11.25 -4.35
C PRO A 192 11.59 10.45 -5.06
N ALA A 193 12.82 10.42 -4.52
CA ALA A 193 13.91 9.66 -5.11
C ALA A 193 13.69 8.15 -5.02
N ALA A 194 13.22 7.65 -3.88
CA ALA A 194 12.87 6.24 -3.71
C ALA A 194 11.70 5.83 -4.61
N LEU A 195 10.67 6.67 -4.73
CA LEU A 195 9.54 6.46 -5.65
C LEU A 195 9.97 6.53 -7.12
N LEU A 196 10.90 7.41 -7.49
CA LEU A 196 11.45 7.49 -8.84
C LEU A 196 12.28 6.25 -9.20
N ILE A 197 13.10 5.74 -8.27
CA ILE A 197 13.87 4.51 -8.46
C ILE A 197 12.94 3.31 -8.61
N LEU A 198 11.89 3.22 -7.77
CA LEU A 198 10.88 2.17 -7.88
C LEU A 198 10.11 2.27 -9.22
N PHE A 199 9.75 3.48 -9.64
CA PHE A 199 9.07 3.72 -10.92
C PHE A 199 9.95 3.34 -12.12
N LEU A 200 11.23 3.70 -12.11
CA LEU A 200 12.17 3.35 -13.18
C LEU A 200 12.44 1.84 -13.25
N TYR A 201 12.51 1.17 -12.09
CA TYR A 201 12.66 -0.29 -12.03
C TYR A 201 11.42 -1.00 -12.60
N LEU A 202 10.23 -0.61 -12.16
CA LEU A 202 8.97 -1.21 -12.61
C LEU A 202 8.71 -0.98 -14.11
N ARG A 203 9.08 0.19 -14.64
CA ARG A 203 8.96 0.49 -16.08
C ARG A 203 9.89 -0.39 -16.93
N ARG A 204 11.06 -0.74 -16.41
CA ARG A 204 12.02 -1.59 -17.12
C ARG A 204 11.51 -3.02 -17.25
N GLU A 205 10.98 -3.61 -16.18
CA GLU A 205 10.41 -4.96 -16.25
C GLU A 205 9.19 -5.03 -17.17
N HIS A 206 8.36 -3.98 -17.22
CA HIS A 206 7.21 -3.97 -18.12
C HIS A 206 7.61 -3.93 -19.61
N SER A 207 8.75 -3.32 -19.94
CA SER A 207 9.30 -3.29 -21.29
C SER A 207 9.92 -4.63 -21.73
N GLU A 208 10.24 -5.52 -20.79
CA GLU A 208 10.81 -6.84 -21.08
C GLU A 208 9.72 -7.92 -21.23
N THR A 209 8.47 -7.65 -20.82
CA THR A 209 7.31 -8.52 -21.04
C THR A 209 6.57 -8.33 -22.36
N ASP A 210 6.93 -7.32 -23.16
CA ASP A 210 6.32 -7.02 -24.48
C ASP A 210 7.20 -7.48 -25.67
N GLN A 211 8.18 -8.36 -25.44
CA GLN A 211 8.98 -9.05 -26.48
C GLN A 211 8.72 -10.56 -26.46
#